data_AF-A0A7V2LCL0-F1
#
_entry.id   AF-A0A7V2LCL0-F1
#
_cell.length_a   1.000
_cell.length_b   1.000
_cell.length_c   1.000
_cell.angle_alpha   90.00
_cell.angle_beta   90.00
_cell.angle_gamma   90.00
#
_symmetry.space_group_name_H-M   'P 1'
#
loop_
_entity.id
_entity.type
_entity.pdbx_description
1 polymer ?
#
loop_
_entity_poly.entity_id
_entity_poly.type
_entity_poly.pdbx_seq_one_letter_code
_entity_poly.pdbx_strand_id
1 'polypeptide(L)'
;MLFRSTGLGKTQLTGKVVEIKRSGDYLIMHVDTIEPVQWRIRAALSFRDLATIFSCLLRVATISFLLSPVQWFKKAAEHPGEF
;
A
#
# COMPACT_ATOMS: atom_id res chain seq x y z
N MET A 1 -3.62 -4.65 -1.80
CA MET A 1 -3.83 -3.38 -1.10
C MET A 1 -5.32 -3.11 -1.04
N LEU A 2 -5.78 -2.60 0.10
CA LEU A 2 -7.16 -2.15 0.30
C LEU A 2 -7.10 -0.62 0.46
N PHE A 3 -7.98 0.10 -0.23
CA PHE A 3 -8.07 1.56 -0.14
C PHE A 3 -9.48 1.95 0.30
N ARG A 4 -9.54 2.89 1.25
CA ARG A 4 -10.75 3.61 1.66
C ARG A 4 -10.52 5.11 1.52
N SER A 5 -11.61 5.82 1.24
CA SER A 5 -11.64 7.28 1.17
C SER A 5 -13.05 7.74 1.52
N THR A 6 -13.18 8.93 2.13
CA THR A 6 -14.48 9.53 2.44
C THR A 6 -15.37 9.68 1.20
N GLY A 7 -14.76 9.88 0.02
CA GLY A 7 -15.48 9.97 -1.25
C GLY A 7 -15.99 8.64 -1.81
N LEU A 8 -15.53 7.50 -1.31
CA LEU A 8 -15.96 6.17 -1.77
C LEU A 8 -17.20 5.63 -1.04
N GLY A 9 -17.64 6.29 0.02
CA GLY A 9 -18.75 5.85 0.87
C GLY A 9 -18.46 4.48 1.50
N LYS A 10 -19.33 3.50 1.25
CA LYS A 10 -19.17 2.11 1.75
C LYS A 10 -18.28 1.24 0.85
N THR A 11 -17.81 1.80 -0.27
CA THR A 11 -17.08 1.04 -1.29
C THR A 11 -15.61 1.00 -0.95
N GLN A 12 -14.99 -0.16 -1.13
CA GLN A 12 -13.56 -0.36 -0.95
C GLN A 12 -12.91 -0.63 -2.30
N LEU A 13 -11.77 0.02 -2.57
CA LEU A 13 -10.97 -0.33 -3.73
C LEU A 13 -9.95 -1.40 -3.34
N THR A 14 -9.89 -2.46 -4.12
CA THR A 14 -8.81 -3.45 -4.03
C THR A 14 -7.82 -3.17 -5.14
N GLY A 15 -6.52 -3.29 -4.85
CA GLY A 15 -5.49 -3.07 -5.87
C GLY A 15 -4.18 -3.76 -5.57
N LYS A 16 -3.33 -3.84 -6.58
CA LYS A 16 -1.99 -4.41 -6.51
C LYS A 16 -0.96 -3.36 -6.90
N VAL A 17 0.15 -3.30 -6.18
CA VAL A 17 1.31 -2.52 -6.61
C VAL A 17 1.90 -3.21 -7.84
N VAL A 18 2.14 -2.45 -8.89
CA VAL A 18 2.66 -2.96 -10.16
C VAL A 18 4.13 -2.61 -10.31
N GLU A 19 4.47 -1.34 -10.15
CA GLU A 19 5.83 -0.85 -10.31
C GLU A 19 6.07 0.40 -9.47
N ILE A 20 7.33 0.62 -9.13
CA ILE A 20 7.82 1.89 -8.59
C ILE A 20 8.91 2.39 -9.52
N LYS A 21 8.72 3.58 -10.08
CA LYS A 21 9.64 4.18 -11.04
C LYS A 21 10.12 5.53 -10.56
N ARG A 22 11.43 5.78 -10.63
CA ARG A 22 11.99 7.10 -10.38
C ARG A 22 11.72 8.05 -11.55
N SER A 23 11.23 9.24 -11.22
CA SER A 23 10.97 10.32 -12.17
C SER A 23 11.43 11.64 -11.55
N GLY A 24 12.65 12.07 -11.90
CA GLY A 24 13.29 13.23 -11.29
C GLY A 24 13.47 13.06 -9.79
N ASP A 25 12.87 14.00 -9.03
CA ASP A 25 12.91 14.05 -7.57
C ASP A 25 11.80 13.25 -6.88
N TYR A 26 10.98 12.53 -7.66
CA TYR A 26 9.87 11.72 -7.16
C TYR A 26 10.06 10.23 -7.49
N LEU A 27 9.54 9.37 -6.62
CA LEU A 27 9.25 7.98 -6.92
C LEU A 27 7.76 7.83 -7.22
N ILE A 28 7.42 7.37 -8.42
CA ILE A 28 6.04 7.12 -8.84
C ILE A 28 5.70 5.67 -8.57
N MET A 29 4.81 5.43 -7.62
CA MET A 29 4.22 4.12 -7.35
C MET A 29 2.96 3.95 -8.19
N HIS A 30 2.94 2.92 -9.03
CA HIS A 30 1.78 2.54 -9.81
C HIS A 30 1.04 1.41 -9.11
N VAL A 31 -0.26 1.61 -8.91
CA VAL A 31 -1.18 0.62 -8.35
C VAL A 31 -2.31 0.42 -9.32
N ASP A 32 -2.54 -0.81 -9.74
CA ASP A 32 -3.72 -1.17 -10.52
C ASP A 32 -4.82 -1.62 -9.57
N THR A 33 -5.97 -0.95 -9.62
CA THR A 33 -7.17 -1.40 -8.91
C THR A 33 -7.83 -2.54 -9.67
N ILE A 34 -8.44 -3.46 -8.92
CA ILE A 34 -9.06 -4.68 -9.43
C ILE A 34 -10.58 -4.58 -9.26
N GLU A 35 -11.04 -4.22 -8.05
CA GLU A 35 -12.45 -4.02 -7.74
C GLU A 35 -12.68 -2.68 -7.02
N PRO A 36 -13.85 -2.03 -7.18
CA PRO A 36 -14.90 -2.34 -8.16
C PRO A 36 -14.56 -1.94 -9.61
N VAL A 37 -13.61 -1.02 -9.80
CA VAL A 37 -13.28 -0.49 -11.14
C VAL A 37 -11.78 -0.61 -11.37
N GLN A 38 -11.40 -0.98 -12.59
CA GLN A 38 -10.00 -1.15 -13.00
C GLN A 38 -9.40 0.18 -13.47
N TRP A 39 -8.59 0.79 -12.60
CA TRP A 39 -7.87 2.02 -12.84
C TRP A 39 -6.40 1.85 -12.46
N ARG A 40 -5.55 2.70 -13.02
CA ARG A 40 -4.16 2.82 -12.59
C ARG A 40 -4.00 4.06 -11.71
N ILE A 41 -3.91 3.86 -10.41
CA ILE A 41 -3.58 4.89 -9.44
C ILE A 41 -2.07 5.15 -9.50
N ARG A 42 -1.69 6.43 -9.52
CA ARG A 42 -0.29 6.86 -9.47
C ARG A 42 -0.08 7.70 -8.23
N ALA A 43 0.78 7.26 -7.33
CA ALA A 43 1.20 8.03 -6.17
C ALA A 43 2.62 8.57 -6.41
N ALA A 44 2.77 9.89 -6.42
CA ALA A 44 4.08 10.53 -6.49
C ALA A 44 4.61 10.74 -5.07
N LEU A 45 5.73 10.11 -4.76
CA LEU A 45 6.38 10.16 -3.46
C LEU A 45 7.60 11.07 -3.55
N SER A 46 7.60 12.18 -2.82
CA SER A 46 8.76 13.05 -2.69
C SER A 46 9.81 12.42 -1.77
N PHE A 47 11.02 12.98 -1.74
CA PHE A 47 12.06 12.53 -0.81
C PHE A 47 11.60 12.53 0.66
N ARG A 48 10.82 13.54 1.08
CA ARG A 48 10.30 13.62 2.45
C ARG A 48 9.29 12.51 2.74
N ASP A 49 8.43 12.20 1.78
CA ASP A 49 7.46 11.10 1.91
C ASP A 49 8.19 9.77 2.04
N LEU A 50 9.26 9.57 1.26
CA LEU A 50 10.10 8.37 1.33
C LEU A 50 10.82 8.25 2.68
N ALA A 51 11.36 9.35 3.21
CA ALA A 51 11.97 9.36 4.54
C ALA A 51 10.95 8.98 5.62
N THR A 52 9.73 9.50 5.53
CA THR A 52 8.63 9.14 6.45
C THR A 52 8.27 7.66 6.33
N ILE A 53 8.07 7.16 5.11
CA ILE A 53 7.78 5.73 4.85
C ILE A 53 8.89 4.86 5.43
N PHE A 54 10.15 5.20 5.17
CA PHE A 54 11.31 4.46 5.68
C PHE A 54 11.33 4.44 7.22
N SER A 55 11.10 5.59 7.87
CA SER A 55 11.04 5.64 9.34
C SER A 55 9.89 4.81 9.93
N CYS A 56 8.75 4.75 9.25
CA CYS A 56 7.61 3.90 9.63
C CYS A 56 7.91 2.41 9.44
N LEU A 57 8.67 2.05 8.40
CA LEU A 57 9.13 0.68 8.16
C LEU A 57 10.13 0.21 9.23
N LEU A 58 10.94 1.12 9.77
CA LEU A 58 11.92 0.81 10.83
C LEU A 58 11.30 0.61 12.23
N ARG A 59 10.00 0.86 12.41
CA ARG A 59 9.35 0.60 13.70
C ARG A 59 9.37 -0.89 14.00
N VAL A 60 9.71 -1.24 15.24
CA VAL A 60 9.82 -2.64 15.70
C VAL A 60 8.57 -3.46 15.38
N ALA A 61 7.37 -2.88 15.53
CA ALA A 61 6.12 -3.54 15.19
C ALA A 61 5.99 -3.87 13.68
N THR A 62 6.48 -2.99 12.80
CA THR A 62 6.47 -3.22 11.34
C THR A 62 7.49 -4.28 10.96
N ILE A 63 8.69 -4.23 11.56
CA ILE A 63 9.75 -5.21 11.33
C ILE A 63 9.31 -6.60 11.80
N SER A 64 8.73 -6.71 13.00
CA SER A 64 8.27 -8.00 13.54
C SER A 64 7.12 -8.58 12.71
N PHE A 65 6.27 -7.73 12.13
CA PHE A 65 5.24 -8.16 11.18
C PHE A 65 5.85 -8.70 9.88
N LEU A 66 6.84 -8.01 9.30
CA LEU A 66 7.50 -8.42 8.05
C LEU A 66 8.30 -9.73 8.22
N LEU A 67 8.93 -9.90 9.37
CA LEU A 67 9.71 -11.10 9.72
C LEU A 67 8.85 -12.24 10.30
N SER A 68 7.54 -12.04 10.47
CA SER A 68 6.67 -13.06 11.05
C SER A 68 6.52 -14.26 10.11
N PRO A 69 7.02 -15.46 10.47
CA PRO A 69 6.88 -16.64 9.63
C PRO A 69 5.41 -17.04 9.46
N VAL A 70 4.57 -16.78 10.46
CA VAL A 70 3.12 -17.04 10.41
C VAL A 70 2.47 -16.29 9.25
N GLN A 71 2.88 -15.05 8.98
CA GLN A 71 2.34 -14.26 7.87
C GLN A 71 2.77 -14.79 6.51
N TRP A 72 3.96 -15.39 6.41
CA TRP A 72 4.45 -16.00 5.16
C TRP A 72 3.71 -17.29 4.82
N PHE A 73 3.20 -18.01 5.83
CA PHE A 73 2.37 -19.21 5.64
C PHE A 73 0.87 -18.91 5.50
N LYS A 74 0.42 -17.69 5.75
CA LYS A 74 -0.97 -17.29 5.51
C LYS A 74 -1.21 -17.11 4.01
N LYS A 75 -2.11 -17.92 3.45
CA LYS A 75 -2.48 -17.87 2.02
C LYS A 75 -3.22 -16.58 1.61
N ALA A 76 -3.90 -15.93 2.55
CA ALA A 76 -4.59 -14.67 2.33
C ALA A 76 -4.55 -13.81 3.60
N ALA A 77 -4.41 -12.49 3.42
CA ALA A 77 -4.55 -11.54 4.51
C ALA A 77 -6.03 -11.42 4.91
N GLU A 78 -6.28 -11.46 6.21
CA GLU A 78 -7.64 -11.30 6.75
C GLU A 78 -8.10 -9.84 6.60
N HIS A 79 -9.39 -9.62 6.33
CA HIS A 79 -9.94 -8.28 6.11
C HIS A 79 -9.92 -7.48 7.43
N PRO A 80 -9.20 -6.35 7.52
CA PRO A 80 -9.03 -5.62 8.79
C PRO A 80 -10.22 -4.75 9.23
N GLY A 81 -11.46 -5.20 8.95
CA GLY A 81 -12.67 -4.47 9.31
C GLY A 81 -12.76 -3.08 8.66
N GLU A 82 -12.84 -2.03 9.48
CA GLU A 82 -13.18 -0.67 9.06
C GLU A 82 -12.00 0.24 8.67
N PHE A 83 -10.74 -0.15 8.96
CA PHE A 83 -9.48 0.62 8.81
C PHE A 83 -9.52 2.13 9.12
#